data_AF-A0A967VE38-F1
#
_entry.id   AF-A0A967VE38-F1
#
_cell.length_a   1.000
_cell.length_b   1.000
_cell.length_c   1.000
_cell.angle_alpha   90.00
_cell.angle_beta   90.00
_cell.angle_gamma   90.00
#
_symmetry.space_group_name_H-M   'P 1'
#
loop_
_entity.id
_entity.type
_entity.pdbx_description
1 polymer ?
#
loop_
_entity_poly.entity_id
_entity_poly.type
_entity_poly.pdbx_seq_one_letter_code
_entity_poly.pdbx_strand_id
1 'polypeptide(L)' 'MDRSRRDQRATTLLRALVVCTGNTCRSPMGEAILRVQLRDAGIPAEVRSAGTLGWN' A
#
# COMPACT_ATOMS: atom_id res chain seq x y z
N MET A 1 3.05 -13.33 23.94
CA MET A 1 2.59 -12.84 22.63
C MET A 1 2.44 -11.33 22.74
N ASP A 2 3.51 -10.66 22.35
CA ASP A 2 3.81 -9.27 22.61
C ASP A 2 2.82 -8.30 21.91
N ARG A 3 1.93 -7.68 22.70
CA ARG A 3 0.98 -6.64 22.26
C ARG A 3 1.68 -5.27 22.07
N SER A 4 2.98 -5.14 22.34
CA SER A 4 3.74 -3.87 22.27
C SER A 4 3.96 -3.33 20.85
N ARG A 5 3.71 -4.11 19.78
CA ARG A 5 3.87 -3.65 18.39
C ARG A 5 2.67 -2.86 17.82
N ARG A 6 1.52 -2.83 18.51
CA ARG A 6 0.33 -2.12 18.02
C ARG A 6 0.33 -0.62 18.31
N ASP A 7 1.12 -0.18 19.29
CA ASP A 7 1.07 1.18 19.85
C ASP A 7 2.12 2.15 19.26
N GLN A 8 2.96 1.69 18.32
CA GLN A 8 3.99 2.52 17.65
C GLN A 8 3.46 3.27 16.40
N ARG A 9 2.14 3.28 16.16
CA ARG A 9 1.52 3.83 14.93
C ARG A 9 1.13 5.31 15.00
N ALA A 10 1.57 6.05 16.01
CA ALA A 10 1.07 7.41 16.25
C ALA A 10 1.72 8.53 15.41
N THR A 11 2.62 8.24 14.45
CA THR A 11 3.19 9.31 13.58
C THR A 11 3.70 8.83 12.22
N THR A 12 3.52 7.56 11.86
CA THR A 12 4.09 7.02 10.61
C THR A 12 3.06 7.07 9.50
N LEU A 13 3.42 7.70 8.38
CA LEU A 13 2.67 7.65 7.12
C LEU A 13 2.18 6.23 6.84
N LEU A 14 0.91 6.07 6.44
CA LEU A 14 0.36 4.78 6.10
C LEU A 14 1.12 4.20 4.90
N ARG A 15 1.72 3.02 5.03
CA ARG A 15 2.44 2.35 3.92
C ARG A 15 1.61 1.19 3.41
N ALA A 16 1.28 1.22 2.11
CA ALA A 16 0.47 0.21 1.45
C ALA A 16 1.19 -0.36 0.21
N LEU A 17 1.18 -1.69 0.08
CA LEU A 17 1.68 -2.40 -1.08
C LEU A 17 0.53 -3.18 -1.73
N VAL A 18 0.19 -2.83 -2.97
CA VAL A 18 -0.83 -3.52 -3.76
C VAL A 18 -0.15 -4.61 -4.58
N VAL A 19 -0.58 -5.86 -4.42
CA VAL A 19 0.08 -7.01 -5.05
C VAL A 19 -0.88 -7.73 -5.98
N CYS A 20 -0.40 -8.08 -7.18
CA CYS A 20 -1.07 -9.06 -8.04
C CYS A 20 -0.04 -10.03 -8.63
N THR A 21 -0.45 -10.91 -9.54
CA THR A 21 0.45 -11.93 -10.10
C THR A 21 1.63 -11.32 -10.88
N GLY A 22 1.38 -10.34 -11.76
CA GLY A 22 2.39 -9.88 -12.74
C GLY A 22 2.69 -8.37 -12.77
N ASN A 23 2.17 -7.59 -11.83
CA ASN A 23 2.36 -6.13 -11.77
C ASN A 23 2.01 -5.28 -13.01
N THR A 24 1.24 -5.79 -13.98
CA THR A 24 0.94 -5.04 -15.22
C THR A 24 -0.49 -4.51 -15.30
N CYS A 25 -1.46 -5.20 -14.68
CA CYS A 25 -2.88 -4.84 -14.84
C CYS A 25 -3.53 -4.44 -13.51
N ARG A 26 -3.69 -5.39 -12.58
CA ARG A 26 -4.53 -5.18 -11.39
C ARG A 26 -3.84 -4.34 -10.32
N SER A 27 -2.56 -4.61 -10.03
CA SER A 27 -1.85 -3.88 -8.97
C SER A 27 -1.49 -2.44 -9.34
N PRO A 28 -1.06 -2.08 -10.58
CA PRO A 28 -0.88 -0.67 -10.93
C PRO A 28 -2.20 0.12 -10.88
N MET A 29 -3.29 -0.51 -11.34
CA MET A 29 -4.63 0.07 -11.26
C MET A 29 -5.05 0.32 -9.80
N GLY A 30 -4.88 -0.69 -8.93
CA GLY A 30 -5.18 -0.59 -7.51
C GLY A 30 -4.34 0.45 -6.79
N GLU A 31 -3.05 0.59 -7.13
CA GLU A 31 -2.18 1.65 -6.60
C GLU A 31 -2.72 3.04 -6.97
N ALA A 32 -3.06 3.28 -8.23
CA ALA A 32 -3.57 4.57 -8.70
C ALA A 32 -4.90 4.94 -8.02
N ILE A 33 -5.83 3.99 -7.94
CA ILE A 33 -7.13 4.20 -7.28
C ILE A 33 -6.93 4.48 -5.79
N LEU A 34 -6.15 3.63 -5.08
CA LEU A 34 -5.94 3.79 -3.65
C LEU A 34 -5.25 5.11 -3.31
N ARG A 35 -4.29 5.55 -4.12
CA ARG A 35 -3.61 6.85 -3.95
C ARG A 35 -4.61 8.02 -4.04
N VAL A 36 -5.54 7.98 -5.00
CA VAL A 36 -6.60 8.99 -5.14
C VAL A 36 -7.49 8.98 -3.91
N GLN A 37 -8.00 7.82 -3.51
CA GLN A 37 -8.92 7.72 -2.38
C GLN A 37 -8.29 8.16 -1.05
N LEU A 38 -7.03 7.79 -0.80
CA LEU A 38 -6.33 8.19 0.43
C LEU A 38 -6.03 9.70 0.44
N ARG A 39 -5.67 10.28 -0.70
CA ARG A 39 -5.50 11.73 -0.83
C ARG A 39 -6.81 12.46 -0.57
N ASP A 40 -7.90 12.01 -1.18
CA ASP A 40 -9.22 12.64 -1.04
C ASP A 40 -9.78 12.49 0.39
N ALA A 41 -9.39 11.42 1.09
CA ALA A 41 -9.67 11.21 2.52
C ALA A 41 -8.72 11.98 3.46
N GLY A 42 -7.72 12.71 2.94
CA GLY A 42 -6.75 13.44 3.75
C GLY A 42 -5.81 12.53 4.57
N ILE A 43 -5.63 11.27 4.15
CA ILE A 43 -4.80 10.27 4.84
C ILE A 43 -3.40 10.28 4.20
N PRO A 44 -2.36 10.73 4.93
CA PRO A 44 -1.00 10.72 4.43
C PRO A 44 -0.49 9.28 4.25
N ALA A 45 -0.17 8.88 3.02
CA ALA A 45 0.20 7.51 2.70
C ALA A 45 1.26 7.38 1.58
N GLU A 46 2.11 6.36 1.70
CA GLU A 46 2.97 5.85 0.63
C GLU A 46 2.32 4.59 0.04
N VAL A 47 1.94 4.64 -1.23
CA VAL A 47 1.32 3.50 -1.94
C VAL A 47 2.24 3.06 -3.08
N ARG A 48 2.52 1.76 -3.14
CA ARG A 48 3.33 1.10 -4.17
C ARG A 48 2.62 -0.16 -4.69
N SER A 49 3.07 -0.71 -5.81
CA SER A 49 2.58 -1.96 -6.39
C SER A 49 3.72 -2.93 -6.73
N ALA A 50 3.41 -4.23 -6.65
CA ALA A 50 4.34 -5.30 -6.99
C ALA A 50 3.64 -6.53 -7.59
N GLY A 51 4.44 -7.35 -8.27
CA GLY A 51 4.07 -8.67 -8.79
C GLY A 51 4.62 -9.76 -7.88
N THR A 52 3.90 -10.86 -7.71
CA THR A 52 4.44 -12.06 -7.04
C THR A 52 5.38 -12.84 -7.96
N LEU A 53 5.13 -12.80 -9.27
CA LEU A 53 6.11 -13.25 -10.24
C LEU A 53 7.18 -12.16 -10.30
N GLY A 54 8.40 -12.48 -9.87
CA GLY A 54 9.58 -11.60 -9.95
C GLY A 54 10.06 -11.42 -11.39
N TRP A 55 9.14 -11.14 -12.31
CA TRP A 55 9.39 -11.07 -13.74
C TRP A 55 9.25 -9.63 -14.25
N ASN A 56 10.40 -9.10 -14.69
CA ASN A 56 10.64 -7.87 -15.45
C ASN A 56 10.09 -6.57 -14.84
#